data_AF-A0A7C6VF04-F1
#
_entry.id   AF-A0A7C6VF04-F1
#
_cell.length_a   1.000
_cell.length_b   1.000
_cell.length_c   1.000
_cell.angle_alpha   90.00
_cell.angle_beta   90.00
_cell.angle_gamma   90.00
#
_symmetry.space_group_name_H-M   'P 1'
#
loop_
_entity.id
_entity.type
_entity.pdbx_description
1 polymer ?
#
loop_
_entity_poly.entity_id
_entity_poly.type
_entity_poly.pdbx_seq_one_letter_code
_entity_poly.pdbx_strand_id
1 'polypeptide(L)'
;MVEELLDELIIDSADSAFERAVPHVGSTWYYEQKFRPRTVLVGVVRDQKQLTANLAGSFYHIPYQQIRKDCFYLDYVALYQPERTFGNNAGIYYYGSIAKMEVLKRKEITELPSGREELYVKFSVKGWEKLPEPIKPVGYGVRSHIYTTMYLLKQARELPELSLTSEAELRLWKEIRRLRKDIKLRVNHRNLSPSSKVDTIEFGQVIIKVADKYLHIGNGEEEEHIPFSALLNKPRAVLKTILRMTKI
;
A
#
# COMPACT_ATOMS: atom_id res chain seq x y z
N MET A 1 -29.78 -22.35 11.87
CA MET A 1 -29.96 -23.03 10.58
C MET A 1 -30.08 -22.09 9.37
N VAL A 2 -31.02 -21.12 9.33
CA VAL A 2 -31.08 -20.15 8.19
C VAL A 2 -30.07 -19.00 8.35
N GLU A 3 -29.86 -18.50 9.58
CA GLU A 3 -28.85 -17.47 9.87
C GLU A 3 -27.42 -17.96 9.63
N GLU A 4 -27.11 -19.21 9.96
CA GLU A 4 -25.80 -19.82 9.68
C GLU A 4 -25.50 -19.91 8.18
N LEU A 5 -26.52 -20.18 7.35
CA LEU A 5 -26.40 -20.22 5.89
C LEU A 5 -26.18 -18.80 5.30
N LEU A 6 -26.83 -17.79 5.87
CA LEU A 6 -26.65 -16.38 5.50
C LEU A 6 -25.24 -15.88 5.88
N ASP A 7 -24.76 -16.19 7.08
CA ASP A 7 -23.39 -15.93 7.50
C ASP A 7 -22.37 -16.67 6.60
N GLU A 8 -22.70 -17.89 6.16
CA GLU A 8 -21.86 -18.66 5.24
C GLU A 8 -21.73 -18.02 3.85
N LEU A 9 -22.80 -17.41 3.32
CA LEU A 9 -22.77 -16.65 2.08
C LEU A 9 -22.04 -15.31 2.24
N ILE A 10 -22.13 -14.67 3.41
CA ILE A 10 -21.40 -13.43 3.72
C ILE A 10 -19.90 -13.71 3.83
N ILE A 11 -19.46 -14.89 4.25
CA ILE A 11 -18.02 -15.22 4.34
C ILE A 11 -17.45 -15.66 2.99
N ASP A 12 -18.29 -16.06 2.02
CA ASP A 12 -17.81 -16.52 0.72
C ASP A 12 -17.43 -15.35 -0.21
N SER A 13 -16.14 -15.23 -0.52
CA SER A 13 -15.62 -14.25 -1.49
C SER A 13 -15.42 -14.89 -2.86
N ALA A 14 -15.49 -14.09 -3.93
CA ALA A 14 -15.17 -14.58 -5.28
C ALA A 14 -13.74 -15.15 -5.36
N ASP A 15 -12.78 -14.54 -4.65
CA ASP A 15 -11.39 -15.01 -4.58
C ASP A 15 -11.29 -16.38 -3.87
N SER A 16 -11.98 -16.56 -2.73
CA SER A 16 -11.99 -17.84 -2.00
C SER A 16 -12.80 -18.95 -2.70
N ALA A 17 -13.81 -18.58 -3.49
CA ALA A 17 -14.55 -19.50 -4.35
C ALA A 17 -13.72 -19.93 -5.57
N PHE A 18 -12.97 -19.00 -6.17
CA PHE A 18 -12.08 -19.25 -7.30
C PHE A 18 -10.95 -20.24 -6.96
N GLU A 19 -10.32 -20.09 -5.80
CA GLU A 19 -9.23 -20.99 -5.39
C GLU A 19 -9.69 -22.40 -4.98
N ARG A 20 -10.95 -22.55 -4.57
CA ARG A 20 -11.56 -23.87 -4.32
C ARG A 20 -11.78 -24.67 -5.59
N ALA A 21 -11.83 -24.01 -6.75
CA ALA A 21 -12.11 -24.63 -8.05
C ALA A 21 -10.93 -25.40 -8.66
N VAL A 22 -10.07 -26.00 -7.83
CA VAL A 22 -8.77 -26.65 -8.12
C VAL A 22 -7.59 -25.66 -8.06
N PRO A 23 -6.65 -25.83 -7.10
CA PRO A 23 -5.46 -25.00 -7.04
C PRO A 23 -4.49 -25.41 -8.15
N HIS A 24 -4.37 -24.59 -9.20
CA HIS A 24 -3.29 -24.73 -10.15
C HIS A 24 -2.01 -24.16 -9.53
N VAL A 25 -0.87 -24.85 -9.70
CA VAL A 25 0.49 -24.44 -9.28
C VAL A 25 0.85 -22.99 -9.73
N GLY A 26 0.09 -22.41 -10.67
CA GLY A 26 0.21 -21.02 -11.12
C GLY A 26 -0.42 -19.93 -10.23
N SER A 27 -1.21 -20.23 -9.19
CA SER A 27 -1.81 -19.20 -8.34
C SER A 27 -0.78 -18.44 -7.50
N THR A 28 0.21 -19.14 -6.92
CA THR A 28 1.32 -18.52 -6.20
C THR A 28 2.16 -17.63 -7.12
N TRP A 29 2.44 -18.10 -8.35
CA TRP A 29 3.13 -17.32 -9.38
C TRP A 29 2.35 -16.08 -9.82
N TYR A 30 1.01 -16.19 -9.91
CA TYR A 30 0.12 -15.09 -10.28
C TYR A 30 0.18 -13.91 -9.28
N TYR A 31 0.31 -14.18 -7.98
CA TYR A 31 0.39 -13.13 -6.96
C TYR A 31 1.82 -12.64 -6.71
N GLU A 32 2.84 -13.50 -6.82
CA GLU A 32 4.25 -13.09 -6.72
C GLU A 32 4.61 -12.00 -7.75
N GLN A 33 4.12 -12.12 -8.99
CA GLN A 33 4.33 -11.11 -10.04
C GLN A 33 3.60 -9.78 -9.81
N LYS A 34 2.49 -9.78 -9.05
CA LYS A 34 1.76 -8.54 -8.72
C LYS A 34 2.41 -7.75 -7.58
N PHE A 35 3.19 -8.42 -6.74
CA PHE A 35 3.87 -7.82 -5.58
C PHE A 35 5.33 -7.45 -5.85
N ARG A 36 5.95 -8.05 -6.87
CA ARG A 36 7.32 -7.72 -7.26
C ARG A 36 7.46 -7.72 -8.78
N PRO A 37 8.21 -6.76 -9.35
CA PRO A 37 8.97 -5.70 -8.65
C PRO A 37 8.11 -4.50 -8.19
N ARG A 38 8.59 -3.76 -7.16
CA ARG A 38 7.99 -2.49 -6.72
C ARG A 38 8.41 -1.35 -7.63
N THR A 39 7.73 -1.23 -8.77
CA THR A 39 8.11 -0.31 -9.85
C THR A 39 7.53 1.11 -9.72
N VAL A 40 6.79 1.39 -8.64
CA VAL A 40 6.17 2.71 -8.41
C VAL A 40 6.90 3.44 -7.28
N LEU A 41 7.43 4.61 -7.59
CA LEU A 41 7.94 5.56 -6.60
C LEU A 41 6.81 6.50 -6.15
N VAL A 42 6.49 6.53 -4.86
CA VAL A 42 5.58 7.54 -4.30
C VAL A 42 6.43 8.62 -3.66
N GLY A 43 6.44 9.80 -4.27
CA GLY A 43 7.25 10.93 -3.85
C GLY A 43 6.47 12.00 -3.13
N VAL A 44 7.06 12.62 -2.10
CA VAL A 44 6.45 13.72 -1.37
C VAL A 44 6.49 15.02 -2.20
N VAL A 45 5.36 15.72 -2.24
CA VAL A 45 5.26 17.09 -2.76
C VAL A 45 5.22 18.07 -1.59
N ARG A 46 6.10 19.07 -1.59
CA ARG A 46 6.31 19.95 -0.43
C ARG A 46 5.23 21.01 -0.27
N ASP A 47 4.75 21.57 -1.38
CA ASP A 47 3.79 22.68 -1.43
C ASP A 47 2.99 22.70 -2.74
N GLN A 48 1.98 23.56 -2.80
CA GLN A 48 1.11 23.72 -3.97
C GLN A 48 1.88 24.20 -5.21
N LYS A 49 2.94 25.01 -5.03
CA LYS A 49 3.77 25.50 -6.14
C LYS A 49 4.52 24.34 -6.81
N GLN A 50 5.09 23.44 -6.01
CA GLN A 50 5.72 22.22 -6.49
C GLN A 50 4.71 21.32 -7.18
N LEU A 51 3.50 21.17 -6.63
CA LEU A 51 2.46 20.35 -7.27
C LEU A 51 2.11 20.88 -8.66
N THR A 52 1.83 22.19 -8.78
CA THR A 52 1.50 22.81 -10.07
C THR A 52 2.65 22.68 -11.07
N ALA A 53 3.90 22.91 -10.64
CA ALA A 53 5.06 22.75 -11.50
C ALA A 53 5.25 21.31 -11.97
N ASN A 54 5.14 20.32 -11.06
CA ASN A 54 5.25 18.91 -11.41
C ASN A 54 4.20 18.48 -12.45
N LEU A 55 2.94 18.92 -12.26
CA LEU A 55 1.83 18.60 -13.14
C LEU A 55 1.98 19.26 -14.52
N ALA A 56 2.28 20.56 -14.56
CA ALA A 56 2.43 21.31 -15.80
C ALA A 56 3.69 20.92 -16.60
N GLY A 57 4.81 20.72 -15.91
CA GLY A 57 6.08 20.34 -16.51
C GLY A 57 6.25 18.84 -16.73
N SER A 58 5.25 18.02 -16.36
CA SER A 58 5.29 16.55 -16.46
C SER A 58 6.58 15.94 -15.91
N PHE A 59 6.94 16.30 -14.67
CA PHE A 59 8.16 15.80 -14.05
C PHE A 59 8.03 15.60 -12.54
N TYR A 60 8.92 14.80 -11.98
CA TYR A 60 9.17 14.70 -10.55
C TYR A 60 10.66 14.71 -10.27
N HIS A 61 11.09 15.17 -9.10
CA HIS A 61 12.49 15.16 -8.72
C HIS A 61 12.69 14.85 -7.23
N ILE A 62 13.78 14.16 -6.92
CA ILE A 62 14.16 13.76 -5.57
C ILE A 62 15.70 13.79 -5.43
N PRO A 63 16.28 14.11 -4.25
CA PRO A 63 17.72 14.06 -4.06
C PRO A 63 18.29 12.68 -4.39
N TYR A 64 19.42 12.64 -5.10
CA TYR A 64 20.07 11.40 -5.53
C TYR A 64 20.40 10.48 -4.34
N GLN A 65 20.82 11.06 -3.21
CA GLN A 65 21.16 10.33 -1.99
C GLN A 65 19.97 9.57 -1.36
N GLN A 66 18.72 9.95 -1.69
CA GLN A 66 17.53 9.29 -1.15
C GLN A 66 17.11 8.08 -1.98
N ILE A 67 17.52 8.01 -3.24
CA ILE A 67 17.16 6.91 -4.12
C ILE A 67 17.97 5.67 -3.77
N ARG A 68 17.32 4.49 -3.76
CA ARG A 68 18.03 3.24 -3.57
C ARG A 68 18.84 2.90 -4.82
N LYS A 69 20.05 2.37 -4.65
CA LYS A 69 20.96 2.01 -5.76
C LYS A 69 20.38 0.97 -6.74
N ASP A 70 19.37 0.22 -6.32
CA ASP A 70 18.65 -0.79 -7.12
C ASP A 70 17.39 -0.25 -7.82
N CYS A 71 17.17 1.08 -7.83
CA CYS A 71 15.97 1.71 -8.41
C CYS A 71 15.89 1.70 -9.95
N PHE A 72 16.72 0.94 -10.65
CA PHE A 72 16.78 0.97 -12.12
C PHE A 72 15.50 0.46 -12.81
N TYR A 73 14.54 -0.05 -12.04
CA TYR A 73 13.28 -0.62 -12.52
C TYR A 73 12.04 0.19 -12.06
N LEU A 74 12.12 1.52 -12.09
CA LEU A 74 10.96 2.38 -11.84
C LEU A 74 10.22 2.68 -13.14
N ASP A 75 8.97 2.24 -13.22
CA ASP A 75 8.10 2.46 -14.38
C ASP A 75 7.16 3.66 -14.16
N TYR A 76 6.85 3.98 -12.90
CA TYR A 76 5.88 5.00 -12.55
C TYR A 76 6.31 5.83 -11.34
N VAL A 77 5.81 7.06 -11.29
CA VAL A 77 5.88 7.93 -10.14
C VAL A 77 4.48 8.37 -9.72
N ALA A 78 4.23 8.45 -8.42
CA ALA A 78 3.02 8.98 -7.83
C ALA A 78 3.33 10.14 -6.88
N LEU A 79 2.42 11.11 -6.81
CA LEU A 79 2.60 12.33 -6.02
C LEU A 79 1.79 12.26 -4.72
N TYR A 80 2.49 12.20 -3.60
CA TYR A 80 1.89 12.29 -2.28
C TYR A 80 1.84 13.74 -1.79
N GLN A 81 0.64 14.18 -1.43
CA GLN A 81 0.32 15.50 -0.89
C GLN A 81 0.15 15.38 0.64
N PRO A 82 1.09 15.91 1.45
CA PRO A 82 1.03 15.78 2.91
C PRO A 82 -0.14 16.53 3.55
N GLU A 83 -0.74 15.93 4.57
CA GLU A 83 -1.85 16.51 5.33
C GLU A 83 -1.55 17.88 5.93
N ARG A 84 -0.35 18.04 6.51
CA ARG A 84 0.12 19.32 7.07
C ARG A 84 0.11 20.49 6.09
N THR A 85 0.19 20.22 4.78
CA THR A 85 0.29 21.26 3.74
C THR A 85 -0.99 21.37 2.91
N PHE A 86 -1.66 20.24 2.65
CA PHE A 86 -2.80 20.17 1.73
C PHE A 86 -4.15 19.97 2.42
N GLY A 87 -4.19 19.75 3.74
CA GLY A 87 -5.43 19.61 4.51
C GLY A 87 -6.38 18.55 3.92
N ASN A 88 -7.60 18.97 3.58
CA ASN A 88 -8.62 18.08 2.98
C ASN A 88 -8.20 17.48 1.62
N ASN A 89 -7.29 18.14 0.91
CA ASN A 89 -6.73 17.69 -0.36
C ASN A 89 -5.50 16.77 -0.17
N ALA A 90 -5.22 16.32 1.04
CA ALA A 90 -4.12 15.40 1.28
C ALA A 90 -4.37 14.00 0.73
N GLY A 91 -3.28 13.31 0.40
CA GLY A 91 -3.29 11.98 -0.18
C GLY A 91 -2.55 11.86 -1.50
N ILE A 92 -2.78 10.75 -2.20
CA ILE A 92 -2.24 10.49 -3.53
C ILE A 92 -3.38 10.59 -4.52
N TYR A 93 -3.26 11.52 -5.47
CA TYR A 93 -4.26 11.76 -6.50
C TYR A 93 -3.72 11.45 -7.88
N TYR A 94 -2.42 11.64 -8.09
CA TYR A 94 -1.80 11.62 -9.40
C TYR A 94 -0.69 10.58 -9.45
N TYR A 95 -0.62 9.88 -10.58
CA TYR A 95 0.48 9.02 -10.95
C TYR A 95 0.78 9.16 -12.43
N GLY A 96 1.98 8.79 -12.86
CA GLY A 96 2.36 8.89 -14.26
C GLY A 96 3.50 7.96 -14.62
N SER A 97 3.51 7.51 -15.87
CA SER A 97 4.56 6.65 -16.40
C SER A 97 5.85 7.44 -16.65
N ILE A 98 6.97 6.90 -16.17
CA ILE A 98 8.29 7.49 -16.36
C ILE A 98 8.73 7.28 -17.81
N ALA A 99 9.02 8.37 -18.50
CA ALA A 99 9.59 8.39 -19.84
C ALA A 99 11.12 8.32 -19.81
N LYS A 100 11.73 9.06 -18.89
CA LYS A 100 13.19 9.23 -18.79
C LYS A 100 13.60 9.51 -17.35
N MET A 101 14.76 9.00 -16.97
CA MET A 101 15.41 9.28 -15.69
C MET A 101 16.77 9.94 -15.96
N GLU A 102 17.03 11.07 -15.32
CA GLU A 102 18.27 11.85 -15.50
C GLU A 102 18.84 12.26 -14.14
N VAL A 103 20.16 12.15 -13.99
CA VAL A 103 20.88 12.64 -12.81
C VAL A 103 21.51 13.98 -13.17
N LEU A 104 21.13 15.04 -12.46
CA LEU A 104 21.52 16.42 -12.76
C LEU A 104 21.65 17.24 -11.49
N LYS A 105 22.29 18.41 -11.56
CA LYS A 105 22.42 19.28 -10.38
C LYS A 105 21.09 19.97 -10.08
N ARG A 106 20.80 20.24 -8.81
CA ARG A 106 19.53 20.85 -8.42
C ARG A 106 19.25 22.19 -9.13
N LYS A 107 20.28 22.97 -9.43
CA LYS A 107 20.19 24.23 -10.20
C LYS A 107 19.79 24.07 -11.66
N GLU A 108 19.98 22.89 -12.24
CA GLU A 108 19.63 22.58 -13.64
C GLU A 108 18.14 22.23 -13.80
N ILE A 109 17.39 22.05 -12.70
CA ILE A 109 15.94 21.90 -12.72
C ILE A 109 15.30 23.29 -12.86
N THR A 110 15.07 23.71 -14.09
CA THR A 110 14.57 25.04 -14.45
C THR A 110 13.10 25.25 -14.09
N GLU A 111 12.29 24.18 -14.07
CA GLU A 111 10.86 24.27 -13.75
C GLU A 111 10.60 24.69 -12.30
N LEU A 112 11.56 24.41 -11.41
CA LEU A 112 11.55 24.85 -10.02
C LEU A 112 12.93 25.40 -9.66
N PRO A 113 13.21 26.67 -9.99
CA PRO A 113 14.53 27.26 -9.82
C PRO A 113 15.05 27.14 -8.39
N SER A 114 16.33 26.82 -8.25
CA SER A 114 17.04 26.75 -6.96
C SER A 114 18.53 26.97 -7.17
N GLY A 115 19.21 27.65 -6.25
CA GLY A 115 20.66 27.85 -6.31
C GLY A 115 21.52 26.67 -5.83
N ARG A 116 20.90 25.55 -5.43
CA ARG A 116 21.62 24.39 -4.86
C ARG A 116 22.33 23.59 -5.95
N GLU A 117 23.47 23.00 -5.61
CA GLU A 117 24.28 22.19 -6.54
C GLU A 117 24.22 20.68 -6.30
N GLU A 118 23.50 20.25 -5.25
CA GLU A 118 23.31 18.84 -4.91
C GLU A 118 22.76 18.04 -6.10
N LEU A 119 23.17 16.78 -6.22
CA LEU A 119 22.66 15.89 -7.27
C LEU A 119 21.22 15.46 -6.97
N TYR A 120 20.38 15.55 -8.00
CA TYR A 120 19.00 15.12 -7.99
C TYR A 120 18.75 14.16 -9.13
N VAL A 121 17.79 13.26 -8.93
CA VAL A 121 17.21 12.47 -10.01
C VAL A 121 15.93 13.16 -10.46
N LYS A 122 15.88 13.52 -11.74
CA LYS A 122 14.70 14.04 -12.41
C LYS A 122 14.06 12.91 -13.21
N PHE A 123 12.78 12.70 -12.95
CA PHE A 123 11.92 11.80 -13.71
C PHE A 123 11.06 12.64 -14.64
N SER A 124 11.24 12.45 -15.94
CA SER A 124 10.34 12.99 -16.96
C SER A 124 9.18 12.01 -17.10
N VAL A 125 7.95 12.50 -16.98
CA VAL A 125 6.72 11.72 -16.95
C VAL A 125 6.01 11.90 -18.29
N LYS A 126 5.49 10.82 -18.90
CA LYS A 126 4.77 10.90 -20.19
C LYS A 126 3.49 11.72 -20.09
N GLY A 127 2.84 11.66 -18.94
CA GLY A 127 1.62 12.38 -18.59
C GLY A 127 1.14 11.96 -17.21
N TRP A 128 0.40 12.85 -16.55
CA TRP A 128 -0.20 12.57 -15.25
C TRP A 128 -1.62 12.08 -15.41
N GLU A 129 -1.89 10.91 -14.83
CA GLU A 129 -3.21 10.34 -14.68
C GLU A 129 -3.71 10.59 -13.26
N LYS A 130 -5.03 10.79 -13.13
CA LYS A 130 -5.69 10.94 -11.82
C LYS A 130 -6.29 9.61 -11.40
N LEU A 131 -6.07 9.21 -10.15
CA LEU A 131 -6.75 8.08 -9.56
C LEU A 131 -8.27 8.37 -9.46
N PRO A 132 -9.15 7.38 -9.70
CA PRO A 132 -10.59 7.55 -9.54
C PRO A 132 -10.97 7.99 -8.11
N GLU A 133 -10.34 7.39 -7.12
CA GLU A 133 -10.43 7.76 -5.71
C GLU A 133 -9.04 8.04 -5.16
N PRO A 134 -8.85 9.11 -4.35
CA PRO A 134 -7.55 9.40 -3.78
C PRO A 134 -7.21 8.47 -2.63
N ILE A 135 -5.94 8.08 -2.54
CA ILE A 135 -5.42 7.32 -1.39
C ILE A 135 -5.23 8.30 -0.24
N LYS A 136 -6.03 8.17 0.82
CA LYS A 136 -6.03 9.10 1.97
C LYS A 136 -4.92 8.77 2.98
N PRO A 137 -4.34 9.77 3.66
CA PRO A 137 -3.27 9.53 4.63
C PRO A 137 -3.73 8.78 5.90
N VAL A 138 -4.94 9.07 6.40
CA VAL A 138 -5.55 8.44 7.60
C VAL A 138 -4.61 8.42 8.80
N GLY A 139 -4.00 9.57 9.12
CA GLY A 139 -3.05 9.72 10.22
C GLY A 139 -1.63 9.22 9.94
N TYR A 140 -1.37 8.74 8.73
CA TYR A 140 -0.03 8.43 8.23
C TYR A 140 0.50 9.53 7.29
N GLY A 141 1.81 9.57 7.13
CA GLY A 141 2.50 10.43 6.17
C GLY A 141 3.59 9.67 5.43
N VAL A 142 4.26 10.34 4.50
CA VAL A 142 5.48 9.83 3.86
C VAL A 142 6.63 10.77 4.20
N ARG A 143 7.75 10.22 4.68
CA ARG A 143 8.90 11.04 5.11
C ARG A 143 9.63 11.69 3.94
N SER A 144 9.97 10.90 2.93
CA SER A 144 10.65 11.36 1.71
C SER A 144 10.03 10.72 0.47
N HIS A 145 10.00 9.39 0.48
CA HIS A 145 9.36 8.56 -0.53
C HIS A 145 9.09 7.16 0.02
N ILE A 146 8.25 6.41 -0.69
CA ILE A 146 8.11 4.96 -0.54
C ILE A 146 8.12 4.30 -1.92
N TYR A 147 8.34 2.99 -1.93
CA TYR A 147 8.17 2.18 -3.13
C TYR A 147 6.95 1.29 -2.96
N THR A 148 6.16 1.13 -4.02
CA THR A 148 4.99 0.26 -4.04
C THR A 148 4.83 -0.37 -5.44
N THR A 149 3.78 -1.17 -5.62
CA THR A 149 3.44 -1.75 -6.93
C THR A 149 2.28 -0.98 -7.56
N MET A 150 2.17 -1.04 -8.88
CA MET A 150 1.02 -0.46 -9.59
C MET A 150 -0.30 -1.11 -9.14
N TYR A 151 -0.25 -2.40 -8.78
CA TYR A 151 -1.38 -3.11 -8.22
C TYR A 151 -1.88 -2.47 -6.92
N LEU A 152 -0.99 -2.27 -5.93
CA LEU A 152 -1.35 -1.64 -4.66
C LEU A 152 -1.81 -0.19 -4.85
N LEU A 153 -1.13 0.57 -5.71
CA LEU A 153 -1.51 1.96 -6.02
C LEU A 153 -2.94 2.09 -6.56
N LYS A 154 -3.39 1.15 -7.40
CA LYS A 154 -4.74 1.19 -7.98
C LYS A 154 -5.84 0.67 -7.06
N GLN A 155 -5.49 -0.03 -5.97
CA GLN A 155 -6.46 -0.71 -5.09
C GLN A 155 -6.55 -0.10 -3.70
N ALA A 156 -5.46 0.51 -3.22
CA ALA A 156 -5.40 1.14 -1.91
C ALA A 156 -6.40 2.28 -1.79
N ARG A 157 -7.03 2.42 -0.62
CA ARG A 157 -7.80 3.61 -0.25
C ARG A 157 -7.09 4.43 0.81
N GLU A 158 -6.25 3.78 1.62
CA GLU A 158 -5.49 4.40 2.68
C GLU A 158 -3.98 4.20 2.46
N LEU A 159 -3.20 5.20 2.87
CA LEU A 159 -1.75 5.23 2.69
C LEU A 159 -1.00 4.03 3.29
N PRO A 160 -1.30 3.52 4.51
CA PRO A 160 -0.59 2.35 5.05
C PRO A 160 -0.75 1.08 4.20
N GLU A 161 -1.79 0.95 3.38
CA GLU A 161 -1.98 -0.21 2.50
C GLU A 161 -0.86 -0.36 1.47
N LEU A 162 -0.18 0.75 1.10
CA LEU A 162 0.94 0.72 0.16
C LEU A 162 2.19 0.02 0.73
N SER A 163 2.23 -0.18 2.05
CA SER A 163 3.29 -0.90 2.75
C SER A 163 3.06 -2.41 2.87
N LEU A 164 1.93 -2.94 2.36
CA LEU A 164 1.70 -4.40 2.31
C LEU A 164 2.78 -5.07 1.46
N THR A 165 3.52 -6.00 2.05
CA THR A 165 4.73 -6.59 1.42
C THR A 165 4.55 -8.01 0.91
N SER A 166 3.48 -8.67 1.34
CA SER A 166 3.20 -10.06 0.99
C SER A 166 1.75 -10.23 0.51
N GLU A 167 1.54 -11.23 -0.34
CA GLU A 167 0.21 -11.69 -0.72
C GLU A 167 -0.63 -12.04 0.52
N ALA A 168 0.02 -12.64 1.52
CA ALA A 168 -0.55 -13.00 2.81
C ALA A 168 -1.24 -11.82 3.52
N GLU A 169 -0.49 -10.74 3.71
CA GLU A 169 -1.00 -9.53 4.36
C GLU A 169 -2.17 -8.93 3.56
N LEU A 170 -2.06 -8.88 2.23
CA LEU A 170 -3.11 -8.32 1.38
C LEU A 170 -4.38 -9.16 1.41
N ARG A 171 -4.26 -10.48 1.31
CA ARG A 171 -5.42 -11.37 1.30
C ARG A 171 -6.17 -11.26 2.61
N LEU A 172 -5.44 -11.33 3.72
CA LEU A 172 -6.02 -11.13 5.05
C LEU A 172 -6.70 -9.77 5.16
N TRP A 173 -6.02 -8.70 4.73
CA TRP A 173 -6.58 -7.35 4.71
C TRP A 173 -7.89 -7.27 3.91
N LYS A 174 -7.90 -7.81 2.68
CA LYS A 174 -9.10 -7.80 1.82
C LYS A 174 -10.26 -8.55 2.44
N GLU A 175 -10.01 -9.75 2.96
CA GLU A 175 -11.06 -10.59 3.53
C GLU A 175 -11.68 -9.93 4.77
N ILE A 176 -10.86 -9.40 5.68
CA ILE A 176 -11.42 -8.75 6.87
C ILE A 176 -12.09 -7.41 6.50
N ARG A 177 -11.51 -6.62 5.60
CA ARG A 177 -12.11 -5.35 5.15
C ARG A 177 -13.45 -5.53 4.43
N ARG A 178 -13.65 -6.66 3.75
CA ARG A 178 -14.94 -7.02 3.15
C ARG A 178 -16.02 -7.22 4.21
N LEU A 179 -15.64 -7.80 5.35
CA LEU A 179 -16.54 -8.13 6.46
C LEU A 179 -16.73 -6.96 7.44
N ARG A 180 -15.73 -6.09 7.59
CA ARG A 180 -15.67 -5.04 8.61
C ARG A 180 -15.18 -3.73 8.01
N LYS A 181 -16.01 -2.68 8.11
CA LYS A 181 -15.69 -1.33 7.61
C LYS A 181 -14.83 -0.51 8.57
N ASP A 182 -14.75 -0.92 9.83
CA ASP A 182 -14.04 -0.24 10.92
C ASP A 182 -12.58 -0.70 11.10
N ILE A 183 -12.09 -1.57 10.21
CA ILE A 183 -10.73 -2.12 10.29
C ILE A 183 -9.67 -1.06 9.98
N LYS A 184 -8.56 -1.10 10.73
CA LYS A 184 -7.43 -0.18 10.58
C LYS A 184 -6.14 -0.96 10.39
N LEU A 185 -5.33 -0.51 9.45
CA LEU A 185 -3.99 -1.05 9.23
C LEU A 185 -2.97 -0.24 10.03
N ARG A 186 -2.11 -0.91 10.81
CA ARG A 186 -1.00 -0.29 11.52
C ARG A 186 0.36 -0.66 10.92
N VAL A 187 1.15 0.39 10.70
CA VAL A 187 2.51 0.32 10.18
C VAL A 187 3.46 0.82 11.26
N ASN A 188 4.66 0.25 11.34
CA ASN A 188 5.70 0.55 12.34
C ASN A 188 5.91 2.04 12.64
N HIS A 189 5.74 2.89 11.64
CA HIS A 189 5.93 4.33 11.76
C HIS A 189 4.77 5.08 11.10
N ARG A 190 4.30 6.14 11.78
CA ARG A 190 3.30 7.08 11.21
C ARG A 190 3.80 7.72 9.92
N ASN A 191 5.09 8.00 9.82
CA ASN A 191 5.71 8.46 8.58
C ASN A 191 6.35 7.27 7.86
N LEU A 192 5.74 6.86 6.76
CA LEU A 192 6.23 5.79 5.92
C LEU A 192 7.57 6.14 5.28
N SER A 193 8.41 5.12 5.13
CA SER A 193 9.70 5.16 4.48
C SER A 193 9.89 3.93 3.59
N PRO A 194 10.95 3.85 2.78
CA PRO A 194 11.19 2.69 1.91
C PRO A 194 11.28 1.35 2.66
N SER A 195 11.55 1.35 3.97
CA SER A 195 11.62 0.16 4.81
C SER A 195 10.36 -0.09 5.64
N SER A 196 9.32 0.75 5.51
CA SER A 196 8.07 0.59 6.26
C SER A 196 7.35 -0.68 5.85
N LYS A 197 6.92 -1.45 6.86
CA LYS A 197 6.17 -2.69 6.71
C LYS A 197 4.95 -2.65 7.61
N VAL A 198 3.90 -3.34 7.20
CA VAL A 198 2.74 -3.55 8.05
C VAL A 198 3.16 -4.42 9.23
N ASP A 199 2.89 -3.93 10.43
CA ASP A 199 3.21 -4.64 11.67
C ASP A 199 1.98 -5.34 12.24
N THR A 200 0.80 -4.73 12.06
CA THR A 200 -0.41 -5.13 12.78
C THR A 200 -1.67 -4.72 12.02
N ILE A 201 -2.67 -5.59 12.01
CA ILE A 201 -4.04 -5.31 11.56
C ILE A 201 -4.92 -5.25 12.81
N GLU A 202 -5.69 -4.18 12.98
CA GLU A 202 -6.52 -3.96 14.17
C GLU A 202 -7.97 -3.66 13.81
N PHE A 203 -8.92 -4.22 14.58
CA PHE A 203 -10.34 -3.91 14.47
C PHE A 203 -11.04 -4.23 15.81
N GLY A 204 -11.70 -3.24 16.40
CA GLY A 204 -12.17 -3.33 17.78
C GLY A 204 -11.01 -3.55 18.76
N GLN A 205 -11.10 -4.61 19.57
CA GLN A 205 -10.04 -5.04 20.50
C GLN A 205 -9.10 -6.08 19.88
N VAL A 206 -9.42 -6.61 18.70
CA VAL A 206 -8.65 -7.67 18.06
C VAL A 206 -7.44 -7.10 17.33
N ILE A 207 -6.29 -7.69 17.63
CA ILE A 207 -4.98 -7.38 17.08
C ILE A 207 -4.50 -8.63 16.34
N ILE A 208 -4.16 -8.47 15.06
CA ILE A 208 -3.57 -9.53 14.25
C ILE A 208 -2.17 -9.12 13.82
N LYS A 209 -1.19 -9.99 14.08
CA LYS A 209 0.19 -9.83 13.61
C LYS A 209 0.55 -11.00 12.71
N VAL A 210 1.22 -10.71 11.60
CA VAL A 210 1.74 -11.72 10.69
C VAL A 210 3.24 -11.86 10.95
N ALA A 211 3.67 -12.98 11.52
CA ALA A 211 5.07 -13.25 11.85
C ALA A 211 5.39 -14.73 11.65
N ASP A 212 6.60 -15.06 11.17
CA ASP A 212 7.12 -16.43 11.11
C ASP A 212 6.21 -17.50 10.46
N LYS A 213 5.42 -17.10 9.44
CA LYS A 213 4.39 -17.93 8.76
C LYS A 213 3.16 -18.26 9.62
N TYR A 214 2.96 -17.55 10.72
CA TYR A 214 1.78 -17.64 11.58
C TYR A 214 1.04 -16.29 11.63
N LEU A 215 -0.26 -16.40 11.85
CA LEU A 215 -1.13 -15.31 12.26
C LEU A 215 -1.26 -15.39 13.78
N HIS A 216 -0.78 -14.36 14.47
CA HIS A 216 -0.96 -14.17 15.90
C HIS A 216 -2.18 -13.27 16.09
N ILE A 217 -3.28 -13.82 16.59
CA ILE A 217 -4.55 -13.12 16.76
C ILE A 217 -4.82 -13.04 18.26
N GLY A 218 -5.04 -11.85 18.80
CA GLY A 218 -5.42 -11.71 20.20
C GLY A 218 -6.35 -10.54 20.44
N ASN A 219 -7.14 -10.61 21.51
CA ASN A 219 -8.06 -9.54 21.94
C ASN A 219 -7.74 -8.99 23.34
N GLY A 220 -6.63 -9.44 23.95
CA GLY A 220 -6.20 -9.08 25.30
C GLY A 220 -6.59 -10.11 26.37
N GLU A 221 -7.57 -10.98 26.09
CA GLU A 221 -8.01 -12.07 26.98
C GLU A 221 -7.62 -13.44 26.42
N GLU A 222 -7.79 -13.62 25.11
CA GLU A 222 -7.43 -14.82 24.37
C GLU A 222 -6.37 -14.52 23.31
N GLU A 223 -5.51 -15.50 23.04
CA GLU A 223 -4.55 -15.48 21.92
C GLU A 223 -4.65 -16.81 21.15
N GLU A 224 -4.71 -16.71 19.82
CA GLU A 224 -4.63 -17.85 18.92
C GLU A 224 -3.49 -17.67 17.92
N HIS A 225 -2.77 -18.78 17.69
CA HIS A 225 -1.71 -18.87 16.70
C HIS A 225 -2.14 -19.80 15.57
N ILE A 226 -2.40 -19.22 14.40
CA ILE A 226 -2.91 -19.97 13.25
C ILE A 226 -1.83 -19.99 12.16
N PRO A 227 -1.46 -21.16 11.62
CA PRO A 227 -0.57 -21.23 10.46
C PRO A 227 -1.14 -20.42 9.30
N PHE A 228 -0.32 -19.60 8.65
CA PHE A 228 -0.76 -18.78 7.52
C PHE A 228 -1.38 -19.62 6.39
N SER A 229 -0.87 -20.84 6.17
CA SER A 229 -1.43 -21.78 5.18
C SER A 229 -2.92 -22.10 5.44
N ALA A 230 -3.42 -21.94 6.66
CA ALA A 230 -4.83 -22.11 6.96
C ALA A 230 -5.70 -21.01 6.32
N LEU A 231 -5.18 -19.80 6.08
CA LEU A 231 -5.91 -18.77 5.34
C LEU A 231 -6.14 -19.17 3.87
N LEU A 232 -5.21 -19.94 3.28
CA LEU A 232 -5.35 -20.47 1.93
C LEU A 232 -6.29 -21.69 1.91
N ASN A 233 -6.05 -22.65 2.80
CA ASN A 233 -6.73 -23.95 2.77
C ASN A 233 -8.12 -23.93 3.42
N LYS A 234 -8.32 -23.08 4.44
CA LYS A 234 -9.54 -22.99 5.25
C LYS A 234 -9.86 -21.53 5.64
N PRO A 235 -9.98 -20.59 4.66
CA PRO A 235 -10.18 -19.16 4.95
C PRO A 235 -11.38 -18.90 5.86
N ARG A 236 -12.48 -19.65 5.67
CA ARG A 236 -13.69 -19.51 6.48
C ARG A 236 -13.45 -19.80 7.96
N ALA A 237 -12.67 -20.83 8.28
CA ALA A 237 -12.40 -21.20 9.66
C ALA A 237 -11.57 -20.11 10.35
N VAL A 238 -10.54 -19.60 9.65
CA VAL A 238 -9.71 -18.50 10.14
C VAL A 238 -10.53 -17.24 10.37
N LEU A 239 -11.39 -16.86 9.41
CA LEU A 239 -12.27 -15.69 9.55
C LEU A 239 -13.30 -15.88 10.67
N LYS A 240 -13.85 -17.09 10.86
CA LYS A 240 -14.75 -17.38 11.99
C LYS A 240 -14.03 -17.22 13.33
N THR A 241 -12.78 -17.67 13.46
CA THR A 241 -11.98 -17.41 14.68
C THR A 241 -11.81 -15.92 14.92
N ILE A 242 -11.34 -15.20 13.90
CA ILE A 242 -11.12 -13.74 13.95
C ILE A 242 -12.41 -13.00 14.37
N LEU A 243 -13.56 -13.38 13.81
CA LEU A 243 -14.85 -12.78 14.14
C LEU A 243 -15.36 -13.19 15.53
N ARG A 244 -15.11 -14.42 15.97
CA ARG A 244 -15.46 -14.87 17.34
C ARG A 244 -14.78 -13.99 18.38
N MET A 245 -13.50 -13.70 18.18
CA MET A 245 -12.70 -12.85 19.08
C MET A 245 -13.13 -11.38 19.10
N THR A 246 -14.02 -10.95 18.19
CA THR A 246 -14.62 -9.61 18.22
C THR A 246 -15.95 -9.51 18.96
N LYS A 247 -16.61 -10.64 19.26
CA LYS A 247 -17.89 -10.62 19.98
C LYS A 247 -17.62 -10.54 21.49
N ILE A 248 -17.48 -9.32 22.00
CA ILE A 248 -17.73 -8.95 23.40
C ILE A 248 -18.82 -7.89 23.39
#